data_AF-A0AAW7JNU9-F1
#
_entry.id   AF-A0AAW7JNU9-F1
#
_cell.length_a   1.000
_cell.length_b   1.000
_cell.length_c   1.000
_cell.angle_alpha   90.00
_cell.angle_beta   90.00
_cell.angle_gamma   90.00
#
_symmetry.space_group_name_H-M   'P 1'
#
loop_
_entity.id
_entity.type
_entity.pdbx_description
1 polymer ?
#
loop_
_entity_poly.entity_id
_entity_poly.type
_entity_poly.pdbx_seq_one_letter_code
_entity_poly.pdbx_strand_id
1 'polypeptide(L)'
;MKTIYRNILTVIIVMTGCCATAQTLNSAYFTDDYKYRHMLNPAMGNEQGYVSLPALGNISIKLSGNFGYQDVIMHNPMYPSQSGKKMTTFMNPYISANDALSGFSKGNNRITGDIGLTILSAGFKAFGGYNTFEINSKSTVGLSLPYGLFEFAKNIGNKTYDIGDINAHAQSYAEIALGHSRQINEKLRVGAKVKVLVGLARADVRMKNIKADLAGEDKWSISGEAAADVSMKGFSYVSEEKEYNVEGSGTYECVNDVDVDGFGVGGFGMAVDLGGVYEINDDWTVSASVLDLGFINWSNDMAAENRSKSFIFDGFHDVSVTSDHGEELDVKADRYGDQMADFANLTDMGDKGGRTTGIGATINLGAEYTLPVYRKVSFGALWSSRIKGPYSWTEGRLSANYAPLKWLDGGVNFAVNSFTASMGWVLNIHPKGYNLFIGMDHILGKTSKEMIPLSSNASITLGMNIAW
;
A
#
# COMPACT_ATOMS: atom_id res chain seq x y z
N MET A 1 -12.91 14.53 -19.81
CA MET A 1 -13.74 14.42 -18.57
C MET A 1 -14.22 13.00 -18.30
N LYS A 2 -15.37 12.45 -18.77
CA LYS A 2 -15.71 11.00 -18.50
C LYS A 2 -14.64 9.98 -18.92
N THR A 3 -13.75 10.38 -19.82
CA THR A 3 -12.61 9.58 -20.29
C THR A 3 -11.46 9.51 -19.26
N ILE A 4 -11.15 10.60 -18.52
CA ILE A 4 -9.99 10.61 -17.60
C ILE A 4 -10.17 9.64 -16.44
N TYR A 5 -11.34 9.58 -15.80
CA TYR A 5 -11.56 8.58 -14.74
C TYR A 5 -11.60 7.18 -15.30
N ARG A 6 -12.20 6.95 -16.48
CA ARG A 6 -12.11 5.62 -17.09
C ARG A 6 -10.65 5.24 -17.33
N ASN A 7 -9.79 6.16 -17.77
CA ASN A 7 -8.39 5.89 -18.05
C ASN A 7 -7.55 5.76 -16.77
N ILE A 8 -7.67 6.67 -15.81
CA ILE A 8 -7.00 6.61 -14.49
C ILE A 8 -7.48 5.40 -13.67
N LEU A 9 -8.78 5.14 -13.62
CA LEU A 9 -9.35 3.97 -12.95
C LEU A 9 -8.94 2.69 -13.69
N THR A 10 -8.86 2.67 -15.02
CA THR A 10 -8.28 1.53 -15.76
C THR A 10 -6.81 1.36 -15.43
N VAL A 11 -6.01 2.43 -15.37
CA VAL A 11 -4.60 2.39 -14.98
C VAL A 11 -4.42 1.90 -13.53
N ILE A 12 -5.28 2.33 -12.60
CA ILE A 12 -5.31 1.84 -11.23
C ILE A 12 -5.73 0.36 -11.21
N ILE A 13 -6.83 -0.03 -11.86
CA ILE A 13 -7.32 -1.42 -11.93
C ILE A 13 -6.30 -2.35 -12.61
N VAL A 14 -5.58 -1.88 -13.63
CA VAL A 14 -4.47 -2.60 -14.28
C VAL A 14 -3.28 -2.72 -13.33
N MET A 15 -2.94 -1.69 -12.56
CA MET A 15 -1.94 -1.76 -11.49
C MET A 15 -2.38 -2.64 -10.31
N THR A 16 -3.69 -2.79 -10.04
CA THR A 16 -4.27 -3.56 -8.93
C THR A 16 -5.05 -4.79 -9.41
N GLY A 17 -4.62 -5.41 -10.52
CA GLY A 17 -5.35 -6.44 -11.26
C GLY A 17 -6.02 -7.52 -10.39
N CYS A 18 -7.28 -7.82 -10.72
CA CYS A 18 -8.22 -8.69 -10.01
C CYS A 18 -7.66 -9.91 -9.27
N CYS A 19 -8.10 -10.03 -8.01
CA CYS A 19 -8.31 -11.27 -7.25
C CYS A 19 -7.11 -12.20 -7.04
N ALA A 20 -6.87 -12.56 -5.77
CA ALA A 20 -5.80 -13.45 -5.29
C ALA A 20 -4.39 -12.87 -5.49
N THR A 21 -3.71 -12.54 -4.39
CA THR A 21 -2.58 -11.58 -4.40
C THR A 21 -1.56 -11.88 -3.29
N ALA A 22 -0.23 -11.95 -3.45
CA ALA A 22 0.69 -12.35 -2.36
C ALA A 22 1.49 -11.19 -1.73
N GLN A 23 1.52 -11.14 -0.40
CA GLN A 23 2.46 -10.41 0.46
C GLN A 23 2.66 -11.18 1.77
N THR A 24 3.74 -10.90 2.50
CA THR A 24 4.14 -11.69 3.66
C THR A 24 3.25 -11.48 4.88
N LEU A 25 2.71 -12.57 5.41
CA LEU A 25 2.00 -12.65 6.68
C LEU A 25 2.99 -12.52 7.85
N ASN A 26 3.16 -11.33 8.43
CA ASN A 26 4.05 -11.12 9.57
C ASN A 26 3.64 -11.98 10.78
N SER A 27 2.36 -12.32 10.93
CA SER A 27 1.84 -13.28 11.92
C SER A 27 2.52 -14.64 11.85
N ALA A 28 3.07 -15.01 10.69
CA ALA A 28 3.70 -16.31 10.44
C ALA A 28 5.24 -16.29 10.55
N TYR A 29 5.85 -15.22 11.06
CA TYR A 29 7.31 -15.11 11.16
C TYR A 29 7.94 -16.21 12.04
N PHE A 30 7.25 -16.60 13.11
CA PHE A 30 7.63 -17.68 14.05
C PHE A 30 6.75 -18.93 13.88
N THR A 31 6.15 -19.11 12.70
CA THR A 31 5.34 -20.29 12.36
C THR A 31 6.23 -21.32 11.68
N ASP A 32 6.16 -22.56 12.15
CA ASP A 32 7.09 -23.59 11.76
C ASP A 32 6.71 -24.20 10.41
N ASP A 33 7.71 -24.42 9.56
CA ASP A 33 7.51 -24.98 8.22
C ASP A 33 6.49 -24.22 7.33
N TYR A 34 6.09 -22.98 7.72
CA TYR A 34 5.32 -22.04 6.89
C TYR A 34 6.11 -21.72 5.62
N LYS A 35 5.61 -22.19 4.47
CA LYS A 35 6.43 -22.29 3.24
C LYS A 35 7.03 -20.96 2.79
N TYR A 36 6.37 -19.84 3.10
CA TYR A 36 6.77 -18.50 2.71
C TYR A 36 7.62 -17.74 3.76
N ARG A 37 8.08 -18.37 4.85
CA ARG A 37 8.97 -17.72 5.83
C ARG A 37 10.29 -17.22 5.24
N HIS A 38 10.76 -17.87 4.17
CA HIS A 38 11.90 -17.42 3.35
C HIS A 38 11.70 -16.06 2.64
N MET A 39 10.48 -15.52 2.59
CA MET A 39 10.19 -14.15 2.14
C MET A 39 10.31 -13.11 3.27
N LEU A 40 10.17 -13.52 4.54
CA LEU A 40 10.36 -12.68 5.73
C LEU A 40 11.84 -12.63 6.16
N ASN A 41 12.56 -13.74 5.99
CA ASN A 41 13.99 -13.83 6.22
C ASN A 41 14.57 -14.95 5.34
N PRO A 42 15.46 -14.65 4.37
CA PRO A 42 15.95 -15.66 3.43
C PRO A 42 16.83 -16.74 4.08
N ALA A 43 17.26 -16.57 5.35
CA ALA A 43 17.90 -17.66 6.10
C ALA A 43 16.90 -18.75 6.52
N MET A 44 15.59 -18.46 6.63
CA MET A 44 14.60 -19.43 7.06
C MET A 44 14.21 -20.41 5.93
N GLY A 45 14.85 -21.58 5.91
CA GLY A 45 14.46 -22.71 5.05
C GLY A 45 13.39 -23.58 5.69
N ASN A 46 12.69 -24.38 4.89
CA ASN A 46 11.62 -25.28 5.37
C ASN A 46 12.13 -26.72 5.61
N GLU A 47 11.37 -27.53 6.34
CA GLU A 47 11.69 -28.95 6.49
C GLU A 47 11.42 -29.74 5.20
N GLN A 48 10.32 -29.42 4.53
CA GLN A 48 9.86 -30.09 3.32
C GLN A 48 10.26 -29.34 2.05
N GLY A 49 10.35 -30.06 0.94
CA GLY A 49 10.25 -29.43 -0.38
C GLY A 49 8.82 -28.93 -0.61
N TYR A 50 8.63 -27.92 -1.47
CA TYR A 50 7.30 -27.54 -1.94
C TYR A 50 7.31 -26.93 -3.34
N VAL A 51 6.14 -26.94 -3.96
CA VAL A 51 5.77 -26.10 -5.10
C VAL A 51 4.39 -25.48 -4.84
N SER A 52 4.26 -24.19 -5.13
CA SER A 52 2.99 -23.47 -5.05
C SER A 52 2.03 -23.93 -6.13
N LEU A 53 0.73 -24.03 -5.82
CA LEU A 53 -0.28 -24.01 -6.88
C LEU A 53 -0.28 -22.62 -7.55
N PRO A 54 -0.24 -22.51 -8.89
CA PRO A 54 -0.22 -21.20 -9.56
C PRO A 54 -1.38 -20.30 -9.12
N ALA A 55 -1.06 -19.06 -8.74
CA ALA A 55 -1.96 -18.06 -8.16
C ALA A 55 -2.71 -18.44 -6.86
N LEU A 56 -2.65 -19.69 -6.40
CA LEU A 56 -3.26 -20.16 -5.14
C LEU A 56 -2.23 -20.43 -4.03
N GLY A 57 -0.93 -20.36 -4.34
CA GLY A 57 0.17 -20.63 -3.41
C GLY A 57 0.24 -19.69 -2.21
N ASN A 58 0.05 -18.40 -2.47
CA ASN A 58 0.03 -17.34 -1.47
C ASN A 58 -0.89 -16.22 -1.97
N ILE A 59 -1.91 -15.91 -1.18
CA ILE A 59 -2.93 -14.88 -1.36
C ILE A 59 -3.00 -14.11 -0.06
N SER A 60 -3.19 -12.80 -0.08
CA SER A 60 -2.78 -11.81 0.91
C SER A 60 -3.13 -10.41 0.38
N ILE A 61 -4.18 -9.81 0.92
CA ILE A 61 -4.45 -8.39 0.73
C ILE A 61 -4.01 -7.70 2.02
N LYS A 62 -3.20 -6.63 1.95
CA LYS A 62 -2.87 -5.80 3.11
C LYS A 62 -3.17 -4.33 2.83
N LEU A 63 -4.09 -3.79 3.63
CA LEU A 63 -4.33 -2.36 3.76
C LEU A 63 -3.90 -1.95 5.16
N SER A 64 -3.14 -0.86 5.28
CA SER A 64 -2.73 -0.28 6.56
C SER A 64 -2.86 1.25 6.50
N GLY A 65 -3.45 1.86 7.53
CA GLY A 65 -3.68 3.30 7.55
C GLY A 65 -4.26 3.82 8.86
N ASN A 66 -4.09 5.12 9.13
CA ASN A 66 -4.55 5.75 10.38
C ASN A 66 -5.89 6.51 10.27
N PHE A 67 -6.53 6.47 9.10
CA PHE A 67 -7.93 6.85 8.86
C PHE A 67 -8.53 5.83 7.87
N GLY A 68 -9.85 5.75 7.76
CA GLY A 68 -10.52 4.82 6.83
C GLY A 68 -11.92 5.23 6.39
N TYR A 69 -12.66 4.25 5.85
CA TYR A 69 -13.96 4.48 5.21
C TYR A 69 -14.96 5.19 6.12
N GLN A 70 -15.00 4.85 7.41
CA GLN A 70 -15.91 5.48 8.38
C GLN A 70 -15.63 6.97 8.64
N ASP A 71 -14.39 7.41 8.41
CA ASP A 71 -13.92 8.77 8.69
C ASP A 71 -14.17 9.68 7.48
N VAL A 72 -14.24 9.10 6.27
CA VAL A 72 -14.57 9.78 5.01
C VAL A 72 -16.07 9.72 4.69
N ILE A 73 -16.71 8.58 4.96
CA ILE A 73 -18.12 8.28 4.66
C ILE A 73 -18.90 8.06 5.95
N MET A 74 -19.72 9.05 6.29
CA MET A 74 -20.43 9.19 7.56
C MET A 74 -21.95 9.01 7.38
N HIS A 75 -22.67 8.83 8.48
CA HIS A 75 -24.13 8.83 8.45
C HIS A 75 -24.68 10.21 8.06
N ASN A 76 -25.67 10.25 7.18
CA ASN A 76 -26.29 11.49 6.72
C ASN A 76 -27.30 12.00 7.78
N PRO A 77 -27.06 13.16 8.43
CA PRO A 77 -28.00 13.70 9.43
C PRO A 77 -29.34 14.12 8.83
N MET A 78 -29.42 14.27 7.50
CA MET A 78 -30.64 14.62 6.77
C MET A 78 -31.49 13.39 6.39
N TYR A 79 -31.06 12.17 6.73
CA TYR A 79 -31.82 10.95 6.48
C TYR A 79 -32.78 10.62 7.64
N PRO A 80 -34.05 10.22 7.38
CA PRO A 80 -34.74 10.16 6.09
C PRO A 80 -35.50 11.46 5.74
N SER A 81 -35.41 12.49 6.60
CA SER A 81 -36.34 13.63 6.63
C SER A 81 -36.22 14.57 5.43
N GLN A 82 -35.02 14.75 4.88
CA GLN A 82 -34.73 15.65 3.76
C GLN A 82 -33.82 15.02 2.70
N SER A 83 -33.30 13.81 2.93
CA SER A 83 -32.48 13.07 1.96
C SER A 83 -32.73 11.56 2.04
N GLY A 84 -32.86 10.92 0.88
CA GLY A 84 -33.07 9.47 0.77
C GLY A 84 -31.82 8.61 0.99
N LYS A 85 -30.61 9.19 0.95
CA LYS A 85 -29.35 8.43 1.12
C LYS A 85 -28.89 8.44 2.58
N LYS A 86 -28.64 7.24 3.13
CA LYS A 86 -28.23 7.02 4.54
C LYS A 86 -26.81 7.46 4.87
N MET A 87 -25.93 7.47 3.87
CA MET A 87 -24.52 7.83 4.00
C MET A 87 -24.21 9.09 3.18
N THR A 88 -23.20 9.84 3.61
CA THR A 88 -22.71 11.06 2.96
C THR A 88 -21.20 11.21 3.24
N THR A 89 -20.51 12.13 2.58
CA THR A 89 -19.10 12.42 2.89
C THR A 89 -18.96 13.32 4.13
N PHE A 90 -17.80 13.28 4.81
CA PHE A 90 -17.46 14.13 5.96
C PHE A 90 -17.62 15.64 5.67
N MET A 91 -17.41 16.04 4.41
CA MET A 91 -17.51 17.42 3.96
C MET A 91 -18.96 17.96 4.01
N ASN A 92 -20.00 17.11 4.05
CA ASN A 92 -21.42 17.52 4.06
C ASN A 92 -21.70 18.65 5.09
N PRO A 93 -22.33 19.77 4.69
CA PRO A 93 -22.47 20.96 5.53
C PRO A 93 -23.27 20.73 6.82
N TYR A 94 -24.14 19.72 6.86
CA TYR A 94 -24.94 19.37 8.04
C TYR A 94 -24.17 18.50 9.06
N ILE A 95 -22.98 18.02 8.72
CA ILE A 95 -22.06 17.38 9.67
C ILE A 95 -21.20 18.47 10.32
N SER A 96 -21.11 18.47 11.66
CA SER A 96 -20.29 19.44 12.38
C SER A 96 -18.81 19.30 12.02
N ALA A 97 -18.04 20.40 12.09
CA ALA A 97 -16.59 20.34 11.84
C ALA A 97 -15.87 19.38 12.79
N ASN A 98 -16.32 19.29 14.04
CA ASN A 98 -15.75 18.37 15.04
C ASN A 98 -15.98 16.90 14.65
N ASP A 99 -17.21 16.54 14.26
CA ASP A 99 -17.53 15.16 13.86
C ASP A 99 -16.78 14.80 12.58
N ALA A 100 -16.86 15.68 11.56
CA ALA A 100 -16.25 15.51 10.25
C ALA A 100 -14.73 15.33 10.30
N LEU A 101 -14.05 15.92 11.28
CA LEU A 101 -12.60 15.89 11.41
C LEU A 101 -12.09 14.98 12.53
N SER A 102 -12.98 14.31 13.27
CA SER A 102 -12.64 13.49 14.45
C SER A 102 -11.80 12.26 14.13
N GLY A 103 -11.97 11.67 12.94
CA GLY A 103 -11.25 10.49 12.47
C GLY A 103 -9.86 10.77 11.87
N PHE A 104 -9.51 12.04 11.63
CA PHE A 104 -8.22 12.40 11.03
C PHE A 104 -7.21 12.82 12.11
N SER A 105 -6.01 12.27 12.03
CA SER A 105 -4.86 12.67 12.82
C SER A 105 -4.46 14.11 12.48
N LYS A 106 -4.15 14.93 13.50
CA LYS A 106 -3.63 16.30 13.35
C LYS A 106 -2.28 16.40 12.59
N GLY A 107 -1.61 15.27 12.35
CA GLY A 107 -0.42 15.18 11.49
C GLY A 107 -0.76 14.65 10.10
N ASN A 108 0.03 13.68 9.62
CA ASN A 108 -0.21 13.04 8.33
C ASN A 108 -1.15 11.84 8.45
N ASN A 109 -2.21 11.88 7.67
CA ASN A 109 -3.20 10.83 7.46
C ASN A 109 -2.72 9.96 6.29
N ARG A 110 -2.39 8.70 6.57
CA ARG A 110 -1.69 7.81 5.66
C ARG A 110 -2.50 6.55 5.41
N ILE A 111 -2.53 6.12 4.16
CA ILE A 111 -3.01 4.80 3.73
C ILE A 111 -1.92 4.20 2.84
N THR A 112 -1.50 2.99 3.15
CA THR A 112 -0.62 2.17 2.30
C THR A 112 -1.32 0.87 1.97
N GLY A 113 -1.47 0.60 0.67
CA GLY A 113 -1.97 -0.66 0.14
C GLY A 113 -0.82 -1.45 -0.45
N ASP A 114 -0.66 -2.69 0.03
CA ASP A 114 0.46 -3.54 -0.27
C ASP A 114 -0.11 -4.85 -0.86
N ILE A 115 0.01 -4.96 -2.20
CA ILE A 115 -0.50 -6.05 -3.04
C ILE A 115 0.70 -6.78 -3.66
N GLY A 116 0.56 -8.06 -3.94
CA GLY A 116 1.43 -8.77 -4.89
C GLY A 116 0.69 -9.95 -5.49
N LEU A 117 1.36 -10.97 -5.99
CA LEU A 117 0.79 -12.25 -6.45
C LEU A 117 1.93 -13.23 -6.64
N THR A 118 1.95 -14.34 -5.90
CA THR A 118 2.88 -15.44 -6.16
C THR A 118 2.32 -16.26 -7.31
N ILE A 119 2.88 -16.03 -8.49
CA ILE A 119 2.55 -16.74 -9.73
C ILE A 119 3.11 -18.17 -9.64
N LEU A 120 4.35 -18.28 -9.15
CA LEU A 120 5.04 -19.54 -8.92
C LEU A 120 6.05 -19.38 -7.78
N SER A 121 6.12 -20.35 -6.88
CA SER A 121 7.16 -20.47 -5.88
C SER A 121 7.51 -21.95 -5.68
N ALA A 122 8.79 -22.24 -5.49
CA ALA A 122 9.27 -23.57 -5.14
C ALA A 122 10.39 -23.47 -4.12
N GLY A 123 10.46 -24.45 -3.21
CA GLY A 123 11.52 -24.57 -2.22
C GLY A 123 12.03 -26.01 -2.13
N PHE A 124 13.35 -26.21 -2.09
CA PHE A 124 13.93 -27.56 -2.08
C PHE A 124 15.33 -27.63 -1.45
N LYS A 125 15.65 -28.78 -0.87
CA LYS A 125 16.97 -29.07 -0.28
C LYS A 125 17.96 -29.52 -1.36
N ALA A 126 19.01 -28.74 -1.58
CA ALA A 126 20.11 -29.02 -2.51
C ALA A 126 21.36 -28.17 -2.18
N PHE A 127 22.52 -28.52 -2.72
CA PHE A 127 23.78 -27.76 -2.57
C PHE A 127 24.20 -27.50 -1.11
N GLY A 128 23.86 -28.41 -0.18
CA GLY A 128 24.13 -28.25 1.25
C GLY A 128 23.24 -27.22 1.97
N GLY A 129 22.14 -26.80 1.34
CA GLY A 129 21.23 -25.79 1.86
C GLY A 129 19.77 -25.99 1.43
N TYR A 130 18.96 -24.97 1.70
CA TYR A 130 17.60 -24.83 1.19
C TYR A 130 17.62 -23.76 0.10
N ASN A 131 16.99 -24.03 -1.03
CA ASN A 131 16.98 -23.18 -2.22
C ASN A 131 15.54 -22.78 -2.51
N THR A 132 15.32 -21.54 -2.96
CA THR A 132 14.00 -21.07 -3.38
C THR A 132 14.05 -20.45 -4.77
N PHE A 133 12.96 -20.63 -5.50
CA PHE A 133 12.70 -19.97 -6.78
C PHE A 133 11.31 -19.36 -6.71
N GLU A 134 11.18 -18.07 -7.03
CA GLU A 134 9.92 -17.35 -6.97
C GLU A 134 9.72 -16.51 -8.24
N ILE A 135 8.47 -16.45 -8.72
CA ILE A 135 7.98 -15.47 -9.69
C ILE A 135 6.79 -14.79 -9.00
N ASN A 136 6.94 -13.50 -8.70
CA ASN A 136 5.90 -12.71 -8.06
C ASN A 136 5.54 -11.49 -8.93
N SER A 137 4.29 -11.05 -8.89
CA SER A 137 3.93 -9.65 -9.15
C SER A 137 3.90 -8.90 -7.81
N LYS A 138 4.22 -7.60 -7.81
CA LYS A 138 4.17 -6.72 -6.65
C LYS A 138 3.62 -5.35 -7.06
N SER A 139 2.56 -4.91 -6.38
CA SER A 139 1.93 -3.60 -6.59
C SER A 139 1.76 -2.90 -5.25
N THR A 140 2.29 -1.69 -5.11
CA THR A 140 2.21 -0.89 -3.88
C THR A 140 1.58 0.46 -4.18
N VAL A 141 0.61 0.86 -3.38
CA VAL A 141 0.02 2.21 -3.38
C VAL A 141 0.25 2.86 -2.02
N GLY A 142 0.42 4.19 -2.00
CA GLY A 142 0.61 4.93 -0.76
C GLY A 142 0.13 6.36 -0.88
N LEU A 143 -0.60 6.81 0.13
CA LEU A 143 -1.11 8.16 0.28
C LEU A 143 -0.63 8.71 1.62
N SER A 144 -0.24 9.99 1.64
CA SER A 144 0.04 10.77 2.83
C SER A 144 -0.60 12.15 2.64
N LEU A 145 -1.70 12.38 3.36
CA LEU A 145 -2.54 13.55 3.30
C LEU A 145 -2.43 14.31 4.64
N PRO A 146 -2.03 15.59 4.65
CA PRO A 146 -1.88 16.35 5.88
C PRO A 146 -3.26 16.74 6.44
N TYR A 147 -3.38 16.92 7.75
CA TYR A 147 -4.65 17.31 8.40
C TYR A 147 -5.27 18.58 7.81
N GLY A 148 -4.43 19.57 7.46
CA GLY A 148 -4.85 20.84 6.88
C GLY A 148 -5.62 20.67 5.56
N LEU A 149 -5.40 19.59 4.81
CA LEU A 149 -6.18 19.28 3.61
C LEU A 149 -7.64 18.96 3.96
N PHE A 150 -7.89 18.24 5.06
CA PHE A 150 -9.25 17.90 5.50
C PHE A 150 -9.96 19.11 6.14
N GLU A 151 -9.24 19.95 6.89
CA GLU A 151 -9.77 21.23 7.38
C GLU A 151 -10.15 22.18 6.25
N PHE A 152 -9.31 22.25 5.21
CA PHE A 152 -9.57 23.01 4.00
C PHE A 152 -10.77 22.46 3.21
N ALA A 153 -10.79 21.15 2.94
CA ALA A 153 -11.89 20.50 2.23
C ALA A 153 -13.23 20.55 2.98
N LYS A 154 -13.20 20.62 4.32
CA LYS A 154 -14.40 20.85 5.14
C LYS A 154 -14.83 22.32 5.17
N ASN A 155 -13.96 23.25 4.76
CA ASN A 155 -14.13 24.70 4.83
C ASN A 155 -14.73 25.17 6.17
N ILE A 156 -13.98 24.97 7.25
CA ILE A 156 -14.39 25.33 8.63
C ILE A 156 -14.49 26.85 8.90
N GLY A 157 -14.45 27.71 7.87
CA GLY A 157 -14.61 29.17 7.99
C GLY A 157 -13.34 29.94 8.32
N ASN A 158 -12.15 29.34 8.17
CA ASN A 158 -10.89 30.10 8.22
C ASN A 158 -10.74 30.95 6.95
N LYS A 159 -9.81 31.92 6.95
CA LYS A 159 -9.41 32.67 5.75
C LYS A 159 -8.09 32.21 5.14
N THR A 160 -7.33 31.41 5.89
CA THR A 160 -6.03 30.87 5.48
C THR A 160 -5.92 29.45 6.02
N TYR A 161 -5.42 28.53 5.21
CA TYR A 161 -5.07 27.17 5.60
C TYR A 161 -3.61 26.90 5.22
N ASP A 162 -2.81 26.46 6.20
CA ASP A 162 -1.53 25.82 5.94
C ASP A 162 -1.82 24.33 5.73
N ILE A 163 -1.90 23.92 4.47
CA ILE A 163 -2.28 22.55 4.09
C ILE A 163 -1.09 21.62 4.29
N GLY A 164 0.11 22.03 3.88
CA GLY A 164 1.35 21.26 4.02
C GLY A 164 1.64 20.34 2.83
N ASP A 165 2.24 19.18 3.10
CA ASP A 165 2.78 18.29 2.07
C ASP A 165 1.84 17.11 1.75
N ILE A 166 1.42 16.99 0.50
CA ILE A 166 0.59 15.91 -0.02
C ILE A 166 1.45 14.99 -0.88
N ASN A 167 1.44 13.68 -0.59
CA ASN A 167 2.25 12.71 -1.32
C ASN A 167 1.41 11.48 -1.68
N ALA A 168 1.37 11.12 -2.97
CA ALA A 168 0.76 9.89 -3.47
C ALA A 168 1.77 9.09 -4.31
N HIS A 169 1.77 7.76 -4.20
CA HIS A 169 2.55 6.88 -5.08
C HIS A 169 1.75 5.65 -5.48
N ALA A 170 2.03 5.17 -6.68
CA ALA A 170 1.69 3.84 -7.15
C ALA A 170 2.91 3.23 -7.83
N GLN A 171 3.14 1.94 -7.67
CA GLN A 171 4.26 1.24 -8.27
C GLN A 171 3.89 -0.22 -8.49
N SER A 172 4.10 -0.74 -9.71
CA SER A 172 3.89 -2.14 -10.05
C SER A 172 5.09 -2.72 -10.79
N TYR A 173 5.54 -3.91 -10.38
CA TYR A 173 6.62 -4.65 -11.02
C TYR A 173 6.44 -6.17 -10.85
N ALA A 174 6.97 -6.94 -11.79
CA ALA A 174 7.19 -8.37 -11.60
C ALA A 174 8.62 -8.61 -11.09
N GLU A 175 8.83 -9.68 -10.31
CA GLU A 175 10.13 -10.14 -9.86
C GLU A 175 10.33 -11.63 -10.13
N ILE A 176 11.54 -12.00 -10.54
CA ILE A 176 12.03 -13.38 -10.54
C ILE A 176 13.15 -13.44 -9.51
N ALA A 177 13.04 -14.36 -8.55
CA ALA A 177 13.96 -14.45 -7.42
C ALA A 177 14.57 -15.85 -7.24
N LEU A 178 15.84 -15.88 -6.87
CA LEU A 178 16.61 -17.08 -6.54
C LEU A 178 17.21 -16.94 -5.15
N GLY A 179 16.78 -17.81 -4.23
CA GLY A 179 17.24 -17.84 -2.84
C GLY A 179 18.13 -19.05 -2.54
N HIS A 180 19.14 -18.85 -1.70
CA HIS A 180 19.91 -19.94 -1.08
C HIS A 180 20.13 -19.66 0.41
N SER A 181 19.98 -20.70 1.22
CA SER A 181 20.02 -20.66 2.68
C SER A 181 20.82 -21.85 3.22
N ARG A 182 21.83 -21.58 4.05
CA ARG A 182 22.80 -22.60 4.49
C ARG A 182 23.16 -22.47 5.96
N GLN A 183 23.31 -23.62 6.60
CA GLN A 183 23.90 -23.72 7.93
C GLN A 183 25.42 -23.53 7.82
N ILE A 184 25.97 -22.55 8.55
CA ILE A 184 27.40 -22.21 8.53
C ILE A 184 28.14 -22.92 9.66
N ASN A 185 27.51 -23.03 10.83
CA ASN A 185 27.97 -23.81 11.97
C ASN A 185 26.75 -24.29 12.79
N GLU A 186 26.97 -24.94 13.93
CA GLU A 186 25.90 -25.51 14.76
C GLU A 186 24.82 -24.51 15.17
N LYS A 187 25.13 -23.20 15.25
CA LYS A 187 24.21 -22.16 15.74
C LYS A 187 23.78 -21.14 14.69
N LEU A 188 24.58 -20.92 13.65
CA LEU A 188 24.38 -19.86 12.67
C LEU A 188 23.90 -20.41 11.33
N ARG A 189 22.74 -19.94 10.90
CA ARG A 189 22.20 -20.08 9.55
C ARG A 189 22.18 -18.73 8.85
N VAL A 190 22.60 -18.69 7.59
CA VAL A 190 22.53 -17.47 6.76
C VAL A 190 21.80 -17.78 5.46
N GLY A 191 21.23 -16.74 4.84
CA GLY A 191 20.63 -16.86 3.51
C GLY A 191 20.67 -15.56 2.75
N ALA A 192 20.65 -15.68 1.43
CA ALA A 192 20.59 -14.57 0.50
C ALA A 192 19.61 -14.89 -0.63
N LYS A 193 18.96 -13.86 -1.17
CA LYS A 193 18.10 -13.95 -2.35
C LYS A 193 18.50 -12.87 -3.35
N VAL A 194 18.68 -13.23 -4.61
CA VAL A 194 18.91 -12.28 -5.70
C VAL A 194 17.65 -12.20 -6.54
N LYS A 195 17.22 -10.97 -6.87
CA LYS A 195 15.99 -10.68 -7.61
C LYS A 195 16.30 -9.91 -8.88
N VAL A 196 15.71 -10.33 -9.99
CA VAL A 196 15.59 -9.54 -11.22
C VAL A 196 14.19 -8.94 -11.26
N LEU A 197 14.10 -7.63 -11.50
CA LEU A 197 12.85 -6.88 -11.45
C LEU A 197 12.50 -6.39 -12.86
N VAL A 198 11.21 -6.48 -13.20
CA VAL A 198 10.63 -5.98 -14.45
C VAL A 198 9.57 -4.94 -14.07
N GLY A 199 9.92 -3.67 -14.21
CA GLY A 199 9.03 -2.55 -13.93
C GLY A 199 7.90 -2.47 -14.94
N LEU A 200 6.66 -2.40 -14.46
CA LEU A 200 5.47 -2.29 -15.29
C LEU A 200 5.02 -0.83 -15.37
N ALA A 201 4.77 -0.22 -14.20
CA ALA A 201 4.40 1.18 -14.08
C ALA A 201 4.85 1.76 -12.74
N ARG A 202 5.11 3.06 -12.70
CA ARG A 202 5.24 3.86 -11.48
C ARG A 202 4.65 5.24 -11.69
N ALA A 203 3.94 5.73 -10.68
CA ALA A 203 3.50 7.11 -10.56
C ALA A 203 3.89 7.66 -9.19
N ASP A 204 4.43 8.87 -9.14
CA ASP A 204 4.61 9.66 -7.92
C ASP A 204 3.91 11.01 -8.11
N VAL A 205 3.13 11.46 -7.13
CA VAL A 205 2.61 12.83 -7.05
C VAL A 205 3.10 13.43 -5.74
N ARG A 206 3.71 14.61 -5.82
CA ARG A 206 4.29 15.31 -4.68
C ARG A 206 3.88 16.77 -4.73
N MET A 207 3.12 17.20 -3.74
CA MET A 207 2.80 18.61 -3.50
C MET A 207 3.47 19.06 -2.20
N LYS A 208 4.12 20.22 -2.20
CA LYS A 208 4.95 20.70 -1.08
C LYS A 208 4.56 22.10 -0.65
N ASN A 209 4.55 22.32 0.67
CA ASN A 209 4.25 23.60 1.30
C ASN A 209 2.94 24.22 0.80
N ILE A 210 1.90 23.41 0.57
CA ILE A 210 0.65 23.91 0.01
C ILE A 210 -0.06 24.81 1.03
N LYS A 211 -0.52 25.97 0.59
CA LYS A 211 -1.31 26.93 1.37
C LYS A 211 -2.50 27.42 0.57
N ALA A 212 -3.61 27.71 1.23
CA ALA A 212 -4.80 28.27 0.63
C ALA A 212 -5.21 29.55 1.37
N ASP A 213 -5.29 30.66 0.65
CA ASP A 213 -5.74 31.96 1.16
C ASP A 213 -7.04 32.39 0.45
N LEU A 214 -8.04 32.83 1.22
CA LEU A 214 -9.35 33.21 0.69
C LEU A 214 -9.23 34.52 -0.09
N ALA A 215 -9.45 34.46 -1.41
CA ALA A 215 -9.26 35.55 -2.36
C ALA A 215 -10.57 36.23 -2.79
N GLY A 216 -11.73 35.67 -2.42
CA GLY A 216 -13.06 36.21 -2.75
C GLY A 216 -14.18 35.47 -2.03
N GLU A 217 -15.44 35.68 -2.43
CA GLU A 217 -16.55 34.80 -2.03
C GLU A 217 -16.30 33.42 -2.65
N ASP A 218 -16.04 32.42 -1.80
CA ASP A 218 -15.75 31.03 -2.16
C ASP A 218 -14.72 30.87 -3.29
N LYS A 219 -13.59 31.60 -3.22
CA LYS A 219 -12.42 31.40 -4.10
C LYS A 219 -11.12 31.44 -3.32
N TRP A 220 -10.22 30.52 -3.62
CA TRP A 220 -8.98 30.28 -2.90
C TRP A 220 -7.75 30.49 -3.78
N SER A 221 -6.85 31.37 -3.36
CA SER A 221 -5.50 31.42 -3.89
C SER A 221 -4.70 30.27 -3.28
N ILE A 222 -4.50 29.20 -4.04
CA ILE A 222 -3.61 28.10 -3.67
C ILE A 222 -2.19 28.49 -4.04
N SER A 223 -1.24 28.28 -3.13
CA SER A 223 0.18 28.44 -3.41
C SER A 223 1.00 27.24 -2.95
N GLY A 224 2.13 27.00 -3.64
CA GLY A 224 3.06 25.91 -3.37
C GLY A 224 3.62 25.25 -4.63
N GLU A 225 4.28 24.11 -4.47
CA GLU A 225 4.89 23.33 -5.56
C GLU A 225 4.14 22.02 -5.74
N ALA A 226 3.81 21.63 -6.97
CA ALA A 226 3.16 20.38 -7.31
C ALA A 226 3.85 19.74 -8.52
N ALA A 227 4.21 18.47 -8.39
CA ALA A 227 4.83 17.67 -9.45
C ALA A 227 4.21 16.27 -9.49
N ALA A 228 4.02 15.74 -10.69
CA ALA A 228 3.69 14.35 -10.95
C ALA A 228 4.72 13.75 -11.91
N ASP A 229 5.26 12.58 -11.55
CA ASP A 229 6.22 11.82 -12.36
C ASP A 229 5.61 10.44 -12.69
N VAL A 230 5.46 10.09 -13.97
CA VAL A 230 4.94 8.78 -14.40
C VAL A 230 5.92 8.04 -15.33
N SER A 231 6.44 6.92 -14.83
CA SER A 231 7.26 5.97 -15.58
C SER A 231 6.42 4.76 -15.99
N MET A 232 5.84 4.80 -17.19
CA MET A 232 5.07 3.70 -17.77
C MET A 232 5.22 3.72 -19.29
N LYS A 233 5.40 2.54 -19.91
CA LYS A 233 5.50 2.45 -21.38
C LYS A 233 4.15 2.82 -22.01
N GLY A 234 4.19 3.70 -23.01
CA GLY A 234 3.00 4.15 -23.74
C GLY A 234 2.17 5.21 -23.03
N PHE A 235 2.53 5.59 -21.79
CA PHE A 235 1.84 6.65 -21.06
C PHE A 235 2.21 8.03 -21.62
N SER A 236 1.21 8.91 -21.74
CA SER A 236 1.40 10.34 -22.00
C SER A 236 0.31 11.17 -21.31
N TYR A 237 0.64 12.41 -20.96
CA TYR A 237 -0.35 13.39 -20.52
C TYR A 237 -1.09 13.97 -21.71
N VAL A 238 -2.37 14.29 -21.53
CA VAL A 238 -3.18 14.99 -22.53
C VAL A 238 -3.53 16.37 -21.98
N SER A 239 -2.93 17.39 -22.57
CA SER A 239 -3.21 18.80 -22.26
C SER A 239 -4.55 19.26 -22.86
N GLU A 240 -5.21 20.18 -22.18
CA GLU A 240 -6.25 21.06 -22.73
C GLU A 240 -5.89 22.52 -22.43
N GLU A 241 -6.29 23.45 -23.30
CA GLU A 241 -6.23 24.89 -23.01
C GLU A 241 -7.49 25.32 -22.25
N LYS A 242 -7.35 25.77 -21.00
CA LYS A 242 -8.41 26.43 -20.23
C LYS A 242 -8.20 27.95 -20.25
N GLU A 243 -9.28 28.73 -20.26
CA GLU A 243 -9.18 30.19 -20.05
C GLU A 243 -8.96 30.49 -18.56
N TYR A 244 -8.13 31.50 -18.26
CA TYR A 244 -8.01 32.00 -16.90
C TYR A 244 -9.33 32.66 -16.44
N ASN A 245 -9.73 32.41 -15.19
CA ASN A 245 -10.89 33.01 -14.52
C ASN A 245 -10.79 34.54 -14.27
N VAL A 246 -9.95 35.26 -15.02
CA VAL A 246 -9.71 36.71 -14.94
C VAL A 246 -9.75 37.28 -16.36
N GLU A 247 -10.76 38.10 -16.66
CA GLU A 247 -10.96 38.71 -17.99
C GLU A 247 -9.66 39.32 -18.55
N GLY A 248 -9.33 38.98 -19.80
CA GLY A 248 -8.15 39.47 -20.49
C GLY A 248 -6.83 38.74 -20.19
N SER A 249 -6.82 37.70 -19.36
CA SER A 249 -5.59 36.98 -18.97
C SER A 249 -5.16 35.85 -19.92
N GLY A 250 -5.98 35.47 -20.90
CA GLY A 250 -5.68 34.46 -21.92
C GLY A 250 -5.96 33.01 -21.51
N THR A 251 -5.46 32.06 -22.31
CA THR A 251 -5.52 30.61 -22.02
C THR A 251 -4.25 30.10 -21.34
N TYR A 252 -4.38 28.98 -20.63
CA TYR A 252 -3.28 28.20 -20.07
C TYR A 252 -3.46 26.72 -20.36
N GLU A 253 -2.33 26.06 -20.58
CA GLU A 253 -2.26 24.63 -20.83
C GLU A 253 -2.23 23.86 -19.49
N CYS A 254 -3.18 22.95 -19.28
CA CYS A 254 -3.23 22.07 -18.11
C CYS A 254 -3.48 20.61 -18.52
N VAL A 255 -2.96 19.67 -17.73
CA VAL A 255 -3.24 18.24 -17.89
C VAL A 255 -4.72 17.98 -17.56
N ASN A 256 -5.46 17.44 -18.52
CA ASN A 256 -6.91 17.21 -18.42
C ASN A 256 -7.33 15.78 -18.78
N ASP A 257 -6.44 14.99 -19.39
CA ASP A 257 -6.61 13.53 -19.52
C ASP A 257 -5.24 12.82 -19.46
N VAL A 258 -5.27 11.48 -19.45
CA VAL A 258 -4.08 10.63 -19.60
C VAL A 258 -4.36 9.57 -20.66
N ASP A 259 -3.38 9.30 -21.51
CA ASP A 259 -3.46 8.24 -22.53
C ASP A 259 -2.38 7.17 -22.29
N VAL A 260 -2.68 5.94 -22.71
CA VAL A 260 -1.83 4.75 -22.54
C VAL A 260 -1.89 3.89 -23.79
N ASP A 261 -0.93 4.09 -24.69
CA ASP A 261 -0.79 3.26 -25.90
C ASP A 261 -0.15 1.90 -25.58
N GLY A 262 -1.01 0.93 -25.27
CA GLY A 262 -0.66 -0.45 -25.03
C GLY A 262 -0.05 -0.72 -23.65
N PHE A 263 0.43 -1.95 -23.46
CA PHE A 263 1.05 -2.40 -22.21
C PHE A 263 2.42 -3.01 -22.49
N GLY A 264 3.38 -2.80 -21.59
CA GLY A 264 4.68 -3.45 -21.67
C GLY A 264 5.62 -3.06 -20.54
N VAL A 265 6.87 -3.52 -20.67
CA VAL A 265 7.92 -3.25 -19.69
C VAL A 265 8.31 -1.77 -19.75
N GLY A 266 8.12 -1.06 -18.63
CA GLY A 266 8.56 0.32 -18.44
C GLY A 266 9.97 0.44 -17.84
N GLY A 267 10.55 -0.65 -17.31
CA GLY A 267 11.89 -0.61 -16.73
C GLY A 267 12.44 -1.98 -16.30
N PHE A 268 13.72 -2.02 -15.95
CA PHE A 268 14.40 -3.20 -15.40
C PHE A 268 15.16 -2.85 -14.13
N GLY A 269 15.32 -3.81 -13.24
CA GLY A 269 15.95 -3.59 -11.95
C GLY A 269 16.51 -4.84 -11.31
N MET A 270 17.10 -4.67 -10.13
CA MET A 270 17.55 -5.76 -9.30
C MET A 270 17.39 -5.43 -7.81
N ALA A 271 17.23 -6.47 -7.00
CA ALA A 271 17.24 -6.37 -5.54
C ALA A 271 17.94 -7.56 -4.90
N VAL A 272 18.36 -7.38 -3.65
CA VAL A 272 18.93 -8.43 -2.82
C VAL A 272 18.19 -8.51 -1.49
N ASP A 273 17.89 -9.72 -1.04
CA ASP A 273 17.55 -10.00 0.35
C ASP A 273 18.75 -10.67 1.04
N LEU A 274 19.00 -10.32 2.30
CA LEU A 274 19.98 -10.94 3.18
C LEU A 274 19.31 -11.33 4.49
N GLY A 275 19.77 -12.41 5.11
CA GLY A 275 19.16 -12.94 6.32
C GLY A 275 20.11 -13.79 7.15
N GLY A 276 19.87 -13.77 8.46
CA GLY A 276 20.53 -14.62 9.45
C GLY A 276 19.54 -15.11 10.50
N VAL A 277 19.80 -16.31 11.02
CA VAL A 277 19.17 -16.90 12.19
C VAL A 277 20.30 -17.47 13.06
N TYR A 278 20.29 -17.15 14.35
CA TYR A 278 21.31 -17.55 15.32
C TYR A 278 20.67 -18.13 16.58
N GLU A 279 20.95 -19.39 16.86
CA GLU A 279 20.54 -20.11 18.07
C GLU A 279 21.50 -19.78 19.21
N ILE A 280 21.05 -18.97 20.18
CA ILE A 280 21.88 -18.58 21.34
C ILE A 280 22.12 -19.81 22.22
N ASN A 281 21.03 -20.54 22.50
CA ASN A 281 20.97 -21.80 23.21
C ASN A 281 19.68 -22.53 22.78
N ASP A 282 19.38 -23.67 23.39
CA ASP A 282 18.21 -24.49 23.02
C ASP A 282 16.87 -23.72 23.12
N ASP A 283 16.76 -22.73 24.01
CA ASP A 283 15.51 -22.00 24.28
C ASP A 283 15.39 -20.65 23.55
N TRP A 284 16.51 -20.05 23.11
CA TRP A 284 16.54 -18.70 22.54
C TRP A 284 17.13 -18.66 21.13
N THR A 285 16.32 -18.20 20.19
CA THR A 285 16.71 -17.94 18.79
C THR A 285 16.58 -16.46 18.49
N VAL A 286 17.57 -15.87 17.82
CA VAL A 286 17.49 -14.51 17.28
C VAL A 286 17.69 -14.50 15.77
N SER A 287 17.13 -13.53 15.08
CA SER A 287 17.13 -13.45 13.63
C SER A 287 17.14 -12.01 13.16
N ALA A 288 17.75 -11.77 11.99
CA ALA A 288 17.77 -10.48 11.33
C ALA A 288 17.65 -10.67 9.82
N SER A 289 16.96 -9.79 9.12
CA SER A 289 16.97 -9.73 7.66
C SER A 289 16.87 -8.31 7.13
N VAL A 290 17.37 -8.12 5.92
CA VAL A 290 17.18 -6.94 5.07
C VAL A 290 16.62 -7.45 3.76
N LEU A 291 15.44 -6.98 3.39
CA LEU A 291 14.67 -7.44 2.23
C LEU A 291 14.48 -6.30 1.23
N ASP A 292 14.31 -6.64 -0.05
CA ASP A 292 13.97 -5.72 -1.13
C ASP A 292 14.94 -4.51 -1.22
N LEU A 293 16.21 -4.72 -0.88
CA LEU A 293 17.27 -3.72 -1.09
C LEU A 293 17.61 -3.68 -2.58
N GLY A 294 16.98 -2.76 -3.30
CA GLY A 294 17.11 -2.68 -4.75
C GLY A 294 16.43 -1.47 -5.40
N PHE A 295 16.55 -1.42 -6.72
CA PHE A 295 16.09 -0.33 -7.57
C PHE A 295 15.55 -0.84 -8.90
N ILE A 296 14.74 -0.01 -9.55
CA ILE A 296 14.32 -0.15 -10.95
C ILE A 296 14.80 1.09 -11.69
N ASN A 297 15.43 0.88 -12.84
CA ASN A 297 15.71 1.89 -13.86
C ASN A 297 14.60 1.82 -14.91
N TRP A 298 13.87 2.92 -15.06
CA TRP A 298 12.76 3.11 -15.98
C TRP A 298 13.25 3.76 -17.26
N SER A 299 12.67 3.37 -18.40
CA SER A 299 13.07 3.86 -19.72
C SER A 299 12.59 5.28 -20.03
N ASN A 300 11.51 5.72 -19.38
CA ASN A 300 10.89 7.03 -19.55
C ASN A 300 10.38 7.59 -18.20
N ASP A 301 10.12 8.89 -18.19
CA ASP A 301 9.55 9.60 -17.06
C ASP A 301 8.76 10.81 -17.57
N MET A 302 7.47 10.61 -17.80
CA MET A 302 6.55 11.70 -18.16
C MET A 302 6.35 12.56 -16.92
N ALA A 303 6.79 13.82 -16.97
CA ALA A 303 6.67 14.73 -15.84
C ALA A 303 5.62 15.81 -16.12
N ALA A 304 4.87 16.21 -15.11
CA ALA A 304 3.98 17.36 -15.13
C ALA A 304 4.17 18.19 -13.85
N GLU A 305 4.20 19.52 -13.98
CA GLU A 305 4.52 20.45 -12.88
C GLU A 305 3.59 21.67 -12.91
N ASN A 306 3.33 22.31 -11.76
CA ASN A 306 2.56 23.56 -11.73
C ASN A 306 3.41 24.75 -12.20
N ARG A 307 3.15 25.27 -13.41
CA ARG A 307 3.91 26.40 -14.00
C ARG A 307 3.92 27.68 -13.15
N SER A 308 2.87 27.90 -12.34
CA SER A 308 2.80 29.01 -11.38
C SER A 308 2.69 28.48 -9.95
N LYS A 309 3.53 29.00 -9.06
CA LYS A 309 3.48 28.72 -7.61
C LYS A 309 2.26 29.31 -6.90
N SER A 310 1.37 30.01 -7.62
CA SER A 310 0.07 30.44 -7.12
C SER A 310 -0.99 30.40 -8.22
N PHE A 311 -2.19 29.93 -7.90
CA PHE A 311 -3.35 29.89 -8.82
C PHE A 311 -4.66 29.99 -8.03
N ILE A 312 -5.76 30.28 -8.72
CA ILE A 312 -7.11 30.30 -8.11
C ILE A 312 -7.75 28.93 -8.25
N PHE A 313 -8.20 28.38 -7.13
CA PHE A 313 -9.04 27.20 -7.02
C PHE A 313 -10.37 27.65 -6.43
N ASP A 314 -11.50 27.28 -7.05
CA ASP A 314 -12.81 27.69 -6.52
C ASP A 314 -13.13 26.98 -5.18
N GLY A 315 -12.54 25.79 -4.95
CA GLY A 315 -12.66 25.07 -3.69
C GLY A 315 -13.29 23.69 -3.86
N PHE A 316 -13.41 22.96 -2.76
CA PHE A 316 -14.09 21.66 -2.77
C PHE A 316 -15.62 21.86 -2.69
N HIS A 317 -16.35 21.28 -3.64
CA HIS A 317 -17.72 21.68 -3.99
C HIS A 317 -18.68 20.51 -4.29
N ASP A 318 -19.97 20.84 -4.18
CA ASP A 318 -21.14 19.94 -4.29
C ASP A 318 -21.02 18.67 -3.41
N VAL A 319 -21.10 18.99 -2.12
CA VAL A 319 -21.11 18.12 -0.94
C VAL A 319 -22.46 17.48 -0.65
N SER A 320 -23.46 17.75 -1.49
CA SER A 320 -24.85 17.38 -1.25
C SER A 320 -25.21 16.02 -1.85
N VAL A 321 -26.01 15.27 -1.09
CA VAL A 321 -27.05 14.44 -1.70
C VAL A 321 -28.32 15.28 -1.70
N THR A 322 -28.39 16.22 -2.63
CA THR A 322 -29.65 16.82 -3.06
C THR A 322 -30.54 15.71 -3.63
N SER A 323 -31.84 15.83 -3.40
CA SER A 323 -32.79 14.74 -3.58
C SER A 323 -33.11 14.42 -5.05
N ASP A 324 -32.63 15.24 -5.98
CA ASP A 324 -32.83 15.07 -7.40
C ASP A 324 -31.63 14.38 -8.06
N HIS A 325 -31.98 13.36 -8.84
CA HIS A 325 -31.13 12.53 -9.69
C HIS A 325 -30.36 11.43 -8.92
N GLY A 326 -30.64 10.19 -9.31
CA GLY A 326 -30.10 8.98 -8.71
C GLY A 326 -28.66 8.70 -9.15
N GLU A 327 -27.75 9.64 -8.90
CA GLU A 327 -26.34 9.45 -9.26
C GLU A 327 -25.71 8.30 -8.47
N GLU A 328 -25.07 7.40 -9.22
CA GLU A 328 -24.29 6.27 -8.73
C GLU A 328 -23.00 6.74 -8.03
N LEU A 329 -22.34 5.83 -7.30
CA LEU A 329 -21.12 6.15 -6.56
C LEU A 329 -19.99 6.65 -7.48
N ASP A 330 -19.95 6.13 -8.71
CA ASP A 330 -18.97 6.40 -9.76
C ASP A 330 -18.94 7.89 -10.14
N VAL A 331 -20.11 8.46 -10.47
CA VAL A 331 -20.27 9.89 -10.86
C VAL A 331 -19.82 10.87 -9.76
N LYS A 332 -19.90 10.45 -8.49
CA LYS A 332 -19.39 11.23 -7.37
C LYS A 332 -17.88 11.09 -7.17
N ALA A 333 -17.30 9.94 -7.51
CA ALA A 333 -15.85 9.76 -7.51
C ALA A 333 -15.20 10.61 -8.62
N ASP A 334 -15.79 10.63 -9.83
CA ASP A 334 -15.35 11.46 -10.96
C ASP A 334 -15.14 12.92 -10.53
N ARG A 335 -16.20 13.53 -9.98
CA ARG A 335 -16.18 14.94 -9.57
C ARG A 335 -15.18 15.26 -8.46
N TYR A 336 -14.87 14.33 -7.56
CA TYR A 336 -13.82 14.55 -6.57
C TYR A 336 -12.43 14.43 -7.18
N GLY A 337 -12.25 13.56 -8.17
CA GLY A 337 -11.03 13.50 -8.95
C GLY A 337 -10.77 14.79 -9.72
N ASP A 338 -11.80 15.37 -10.36
CA ASP A 338 -11.65 16.57 -11.20
C ASP A 338 -11.16 17.74 -10.32
N GLN A 339 -11.79 17.93 -9.16
CA GLN A 339 -11.38 18.91 -8.16
C GLN A 339 -9.97 18.69 -7.63
N MET A 340 -9.47 17.43 -7.57
CA MET A 340 -8.09 17.14 -7.19
C MET A 340 -7.09 17.40 -8.32
N ALA A 341 -7.49 17.23 -9.59
CA ALA A 341 -6.68 17.59 -10.74
C ALA A 341 -6.54 19.12 -10.87
N ASP A 342 -7.66 19.84 -10.75
CA ASP A 342 -7.68 21.31 -10.72
C ASP A 342 -6.93 21.87 -9.48
N PHE A 343 -7.00 21.19 -8.33
CA PHE A 343 -6.20 21.52 -7.14
C PHE A 343 -4.70 21.19 -7.31
N ALA A 344 -4.32 20.28 -8.20
CA ALA A 344 -2.92 20.03 -8.53
C ALA A 344 -2.37 21.04 -9.55
N ASN A 345 -3.22 21.52 -10.47
CA ASN A 345 -2.94 22.51 -11.51
C ASN A 345 -1.61 22.26 -12.25
N LEU A 346 -1.46 21.05 -12.78
CA LEU A 346 -0.25 20.60 -13.46
C LEU A 346 -0.31 20.90 -14.95
N THR A 347 0.83 21.26 -15.53
CA THR A 347 1.04 21.31 -16.98
C THR A 347 2.04 20.22 -17.39
N ASP A 348 1.84 19.60 -18.55
CA ASP A 348 2.78 18.63 -19.10
C ASP A 348 4.15 19.28 -19.35
N MET A 349 5.20 18.57 -18.95
CA MET A 349 6.61 18.95 -19.12
C MET A 349 7.34 17.95 -20.03
N GLY A 350 6.65 16.96 -20.60
CA GLY A 350 7.15 15.94 -21.52
C GLY A 350 7.98 14.84 -20.85
N ASP A 351 8.46 13.91 -21.67
CA ASP A 351 9.37 12.85 -21.23
C ASP A 351 10.73 13.42 -20.81
N LYS A 352 11.13 13.17 -19.56
CA LYS A 352 12.46 13.51 -19.03
C LYS A 352 13.51 12.43 -19.28
N GLY A 353 13.11 11.31 -19.88
CA GLY A 353 13.96 10.17 -20.19
C GLY A 353 14.13 9.20 -19.02
N GLY A 354 15.30 8.55 -18.93
CA GLY A 354 15.49 7.45 -17.98
C GLY A 354 15.57 7.89 -16.52
N ARG A 355 14.78 7.25 -15.64
CA ARG A 355 14.69 7.52 -14.20
C ARG A 355 15.02 6.30 -13.36
N THR A 356 15.71 6.46 -12.24
CA THR A 356 15.99 5.35 -11.30
C THR A 356 15.27 5.56 -9.97
N THR A 357 14.55 4.54 -9.50
CA THR A 357 13.79 4.60 -8.24
C THR A 357 14.02 3.36 -7.38
N GLY A 358 14.15 3.53 -6.05
CA GLY A 358 14.15 2.41 -5.11
C GLY A 358 12.77 1.75 -4.99
N ILE A 359 12.74 0.44 -4.70
CA ILE A 359 11.49 -0.30 -4.41
C ILE A 359 11.03 -0.19 -2.94
N GLY A 360 11.96 0.23 -2.07
CA GLY A 360 11.79 0.37 -0.62
C GLY A 360 12.18 -0.90 0.12
N ALA A 361 13.19 -0.81 0.98
CA ALA A 361 13.74 -1.95 1.71
C ALA A 361 12.99 -2.19 3.03
N THR A 362 12.94 -3.44 3.49
CA THR A 362 12.35 -3.83 4.79
C THR A 362 13.40 -4.49 5.66
N ILE A 363 13.54 -4.05 6.91
CA ILE A 363 14.41 -4.67 7.91
C ILE A 363 13.53 -5.41 8.92
N ASN A 364 13.85 -6.67 9.21
CA ASN A 364 13.23 -7.43 10.28
C ASN A 364 14.28 -7.81 11.34
N LEU A 365 13.92 -7.71 12.62
CA LEU A 365 14.68 -8.19 13.76
C LEU A 365 13.74 -9.02 14.63
N GLY A 366 14.02 -10.31 14.79
CA GLY A 366 13.18 -11.25 15.54
C GLY A 366 13.93 -11.92 16.68
N ALA A 367 13.28 -12.08 17.82
CA ALA A 367 13.72 -12.94 18.93
C ALA A 367 12.59 -13.91 19.29
N GLU A 368 12.94 -15.18 19.51
CA GLU A 368 12.01 -16.23 19.88
C GLU A 368 12.50 -16.94 21.15
N TYR A 369 11.57 -17.21 22.07
CA TYR A 369 11.78 -17.99 23.28
C TYR A 369 10.86 -19.21 23.30
N THR A 370 11.44 -20.40 23.17
CA THR A 370 10.72 -21.68 23.23
C THR A 370 10.69 -22.19 24.65
N LEU A 371 9.51 -22.56 25.17
CA LEU A 371 9.36 -22.96 26.57
C LEU A 371 10.15 -24.25 26.88
N PRO A 372 11.11 -24.23 27.83
CA PRO A 372 11.92 -25.41 28.16
C PRO A 372 11.06 -26.59 28.62
N VAL A 373 10.04 -26.31 29.44
CA VAL A 373 9.12 -27.30 30.00
C VAL A 373 8.07 -27.82 29.00
N TYR A 374 7.85 -27.11 27.90
CA TYR A 374 6.85 -27.49 26.90
C TYR A 374 7.21 -26.92 25.52
N ARG A 375 8.18 -27.56 24.87
CA ARG A 375 8.84 -27.16 23.62
C ARG A 375 7.92 -27.03 22.39
N LYS A 376 6.61 -27.23 22.56
CA LYS A 376 5.56 -26.99 21.55
C LYS A 376 5.01 -25.56 21.59
N VAL A 377 5.35 -24.77 22.60
CA VAL A 377 4.94 -23.36 22.74
C VAL A 377 6.17 -22.48 22.73
N SER A 378 6.13 -21.43 21.90
CA SER A 378 7.13 -20.37 21.86
C SER A 378 6.49 -18.99 21.94
N PHE A 379 7.28 -18.00 22.34
CA PHE A 379 6.89 -16.60 22.35
C PHE A 379 7.83 -15.82 21.45
N GLY A 380 7.27 -15.08 20.49
CA GLY A 380 8.02 -14.29 19.52
C GLY A 380 7.95 -12.79 19.83
N ALA A 381 9.04 -12.09 19.55
CA ALA A 381 9.11 -10.64 19.48
C ALA A 381 9.73 -10.25 18.13
N LEU A 382 8.97 -9.55 17.28
CA LEU A 382 9.39 -9.11 15.96
C LEU A 382 9.32 -7.59 15.87
N TRP A 383 10.40 -6.97 15.40
CA TRP A 383 10.42 -5.60 14.92
C TRP A 383 10.61 -5.60 13.41
N SER A 384 9.75 -4.88 12.69
CA SER A 384 9.79 -4.74 11.24
C SER A 384 9.74 -3.26 10.88
N SER A 385 10.64 -2.80 10.00
CA SER A 385 10.64 -1.42 9.52
C SER A 385 10.85 -1.37 8.01
N ARG A 386 9.89 -0.77 7.29
CA ARG A 386 9.96 -0.53 5.85
C ARG A 386 10.40 0.91 5.60
N ILE A 387 11.49 1.06 4.86
CA ILE A 387 12.12 2.33 4.49
C ILE A 387 11.70 2.67 3.07
N LYS A 388 10.71 3.57 2.92
CA LYS A 388 10.14 4.00 1.63
C LYS A 388 9.75 5.49 1.64
N GLY A 389 10.65 6.36 2.13
CA GLY A 389 10.42 7.81 2.16
C GLY A 389 9.16 8.19 2.98
N PRO A 390 8.22 9.00 2.45
CA PRO A 390 6.96 9.36 3.12
C PRO A 390 6.10 8.17 3.54
N TYR A 391 6.24 7.02 2.86
CA TYR A 391 5.45 5.80 3.04
C TYR A 391 6.13 4.79 3.97
N SER A 392 7.18 5.21 4.69
CA SER A 392 7.87 4.38 5.66
C SER A 392 6.97 4.05 6.85
N TRP A 393 7.04 2.80 7.31
CA TRP A 393 6.31 2.31 8.47
C TRP A 393 7.20 1.44 9.34
N THR A 394 6.91 1.40 10.63
CA THR A 394 7.54 0.51 11.60
C THR A 394 6.46 -0.18 12.43
N GLU A 395 6.67 -1.47 12.71
CA GLU A 395 5.79 -2.35 13.47
C GLU A 395 6.61 -3.11 14.51
N GLY A 396 6.12 -3.14 15.75
CA GLY A 396 6.56 -4.07 16.78
C GLY A 396 5.44 -5.08 17.05
N ARG A 397 5.77 -6.38 17.15
CA ARG A 397 4.81 -7.46 17.30
C ARG A 397 5.27 -8.46 18.36
N LEU A 398 4.35 -8.89 19.21
CA LEU A 398 4.53 -9.98 20.16
C LEU A 398 3.60 -11.13 19.76
N SER A 399 4.12 -12.37 19.70
CA SER A 399 3.33 -13.55 19.38
C SER A 399 3.43 -14.63 20.45
N ALA A 400 2.38 -15.46 20.53
CA ALA A 400 2.39 -16.74 21.20
C ALA A 400 2.07 -17.81 20.17
N ASN A 401 3.02 -18.72 19.93
CA ASN A 401 2.95 -19.73 18.89
C ASN A 401 2.76 -21.12 19.53
N TYR A 402 2.05 -22.01 18.86
CA TYR A 402 1.75 -23.35 19.34
C TYR A 402 1.82 -24.36 18.19
N ALA A 403 2.72 -25.33 18.32
CA ALA A 403 2.92 -26.45 17.41
C ALA A 403 2.48 -27.78 18.08
N PRO A 404 1.17 -28.04 18.21
CA PRO A 404 0.66 -29.28 18.83
C PRO A 404 1.20 -30.55 18.15
N LEU A 405 1.40 -30.52 16.83
CA LEU A 405 1.79 -31.66 16.00
C LEU A 405 2.76 -31.21 14.90
N LYS A 406 3.59 -32.12 14.38
CA LYS A 406 4.56 -31.84 13.28
C LYS A 406 3.94 -31.48 11.91
N TRP A 407 2.63 -31.32 11.85
CA TRP A 407 1.87 -30.97 10.64
C TRP A 407 0.80 -29.90 10.92
N LEU A 408 0.70 -29.43 12.17
CA LEU A 408 -0.31 -28.47 12.62
C LEU A 408 0.34 -27.54 13.63
N ASP A 409 0.49 -26.30 13.23
CA ASP A 409 0.99 -25.21 14.07
C ASP A 409 0.25 -23.90 13.74
N GLY A 410 0.51 -22.88 14.55
CA GLY A 410 -0.13 -21.59 14.41
C GLY A 410 0.17 -20.69 15.59
N GLY A 411 -0.50 -19.54 15.66
CA GLY A 411 -0.26 -18.60 16.74
C GLY A 411 -1.25 -17.44 16.72
N VAL A 412 -1.23 -16.69 17.82
CA VAL A 412 -1.90 -15.40 17.97
C VAL A 412 -0.85 -14.34 18.28
N ASN A 413 -1.10 -13.10 17.87
CA ASN A 413 -0.19 -12.00 18.11
C ASN A 413 -0.91 -10.67 18.29
N PHE A 414 -0.19 -9.75 18.91
CA PHE A 414 -0.55 -8.35 19.04
C PHE A 414 0.57 -7.51 18.43
N ALA A 415 0.22 -6.54 17.61
CA ALA A 415 1.16 -5.64 16.96
C ALA A 415 0.80 -4.18 17.21
N VAL A 416 1.82 -3.33 17.26
CA VAL A 416 1.68 -1.87 17.27
C VAL A 416 2.53 -1.35 16.13
N ASN A 417 1.91 -0.67 15.18
CA ASN A 417 2.61 -0.09 14.05
C ASN A 417 2.37 1.42 13.93
N SER A 418 3.02 2.04 12.96
CA SER A 418 2.96 3.49 12.72
C SER A 418 1.60 4.03 12.25
N PHE A 419 0.58 3.16 12.18
CA PHE A 419 -0.80 3.49 11.84
C PHE A 419 -1.77 3.20 12.99
N THR A 420 -1.67 2.00 13.61
CA THR A 420 -2.57 1.55 14.69
C THR A 420 -1.96 0.39 15.49
N ALA A 421 -2.61 0.03 16.61
CA ALA A 421 -2.48 -1.30 17.18
C ALA A 421 -3.39 -2.31 16.45
N SER A 422 -3.00 -3.58 16.42
CA SER A 422 -3.75 -4.68 15.82
C SER A 422 -3.57 -5.99 16.59
N MET A 423 -4.47 -6.92 16.32
CA MET A 423 -4.29 -8.33 16.66
C MET A 423 -4.26 -9.14 15.36
N GLY A 424 -3.49 -10.22 15.37
CA GLY A 424 -3.32 -11.14 14.25
C GLY A 424 -3.33 -12.59 14.73
N TRP A 425 -3.49 -13.50 13.78
CA TRP A 425 -3.44 -14.94 14.00
C TRP A 425 -2.98 -15.67 12.74
N VAL A 426 -2.54 -16.91 12.91
CA VAL A 426 -2.17 -17.81 11.81
C VAL A 426 -2.48 -19.25 12.18
N LEU A 427 -2.91 -20.02 11.19
CA LEU A 427 -3.08 -21.46 11.22
C LEU A 427 -2.35 -22.05 10.01
N ASN A 428 -1.42 -22.97 10.24
CA ASN A 428 -0.64 -23.66 9.22
C ASN A 428 -0.85 -25.18 9.36
N ILE A 429 -1.27 -25.79 8.26
CA ILE A 429 -1.59 -27.22 8.16
C ILE A 429 -0.68 -27.77 7.06
N HIS A 430 0.32 -28.58 7.41
CA HIS A 430 1.42 -28.96 6.53
C HIS A 430 1.76 -30.47 6.55
N PRO A 431 0.78 -31.38 6.40
CA PRO A 431 1.05 -32.79 6.21
C PRO A 431 1.88 -33.05 4.93
N LYS A 432 2.53 -34.21 4.85
CA LYS A 432 3.19 -34.62 3.60
C LYS A 432 2.18 -34.72 2.47
N GLY A 433 2.55 -34.22 1.29
CA GLY A 433 1.73 -34.13 0.08
C GLY A 433 1.07 -32.76 -0.10
N TYR A 434 0.76 -32.03 0.98
CA TYR A 434 -0.10 -30.84 0.87
C TYR A 434 0.06 -29.87 2.05
N ASN A 435 0.15 -28.57 1.77
CA ASN A 435 0.13 -27.52 2.77
C ASN A 435 -1.00 -26.52 2.48
N LEU A 436 -1.77 -26.19 3.52
CA LEU A 436 -2.75 -25.11 3.56
C LEU A 436 -2.41 -24.20 4.75
N PHE A 437 -2.38 -22.90 4.55
CA PHE A 437 -2.35 -21.92 5.63
C PHE A 437 -3.41 -20.85 5.45
N ILE A 438 -3.82 -20.25 6.56
CA ILE A 438 -4.66 -19.06 6.61
C ILE A 438 -4.28 -18.22 7.83
N GLY A 439 -4.30 -16.90 7.71
CA GLY A 439 -4.00 -15.99 8.80
C GLY A 439 -4.23 -14.52 8.46
N MET A 440 -4.06 -13.67 9.46
CA MET A 440 -4.28 -12.23 9.41
C MET A 440 -3.21 -11.54 10.27
N ASP A 441 -2.63 -10.43 9.80
CA ASP A 441 -1.84 -9.48 10.60
C ASP A 441 -2.72 -8.49 11.39
N HIS A 442 -3.88 -8.21 10.81
CA HIS A 442 -4.89 -7.27 11.26
C HIS A 442 -6.25 -7.97 11.12
N ILE A 443 -6.84 -8.37 12.24
CA ILE A 443 -8.22 -8.89 12.30
C ILE A 443 -9.15 -7.87 11.62
N LEU A 444 -9.96 -8.37 10.68
CA LEU A 444 -11.00 -7.58 10.02
C LEU A 444 -11.99 -7.07 11.08
N GLY A 445 -12.07 -5.74 11.19
CA GLY A 445 -13.09 -5.08 12.00
C GLY A 445 -14.47 -5.15 11.37
N LYS A 446 -15.32 -4.17 11.69
CA LYS A 446 -16.61 -3.99 11.00
C LYS A 446 -16.37 -3.62 9.52
N THR A 447 -17.27 -4.06 8.66
CA THR A 447 -17.31 -3.70 7.23
C THR A 447 -18.57 -2.88 6.92
N SER A 448 -18.55 -2.17 5.78
CA SER A 448 -19.75 -1.63 5.14
C SER A 448 -20.61 -2.75 4.54
N LYS A 449 -21.77 -2.40 3.98
CA LYS A 449 -22.64 -3.39 3.28
C LYS A 449 -22.00 -3.95 2.01
N GLU A 450 -21.12 -3.16 1.43
CA GLU A 450 -20.31 -3.43 0.25
C GLU A 450 -19.02 -4.21 0.62
N MET A 451 -18.93 -4.71 1.85
CA MET A 451 -17.79 -5.46 2.42
C MET A 451 -16.47 -4.68 2.53
N ILE A 452 -16.51 -3.34 2.41
CA ILE A 452 -15.35 -2.47 2.59
C ILE A 452 -15.04 -2.37 4.10
N PRO A 453 -13.80 -2.65 4.56
CA PRO A 453 -13.41 -2.44 5.96
C PRO A 453 -13.62 -0.99 6.41
N LEU A 454 -14.28 -0.79 7.56
CA LEU A 454 -14.55 0.56 8.07
C LEU A 454 -13.27 1.31 8.48
N SER A 455 -12.26 0.57 8.97
CA SER A 455 -10.90 1.04 9.19
C SER A 455 -9.97 0.58 8.06
N SER A 456 -8.97 1.38 7.69
CA SER A 456 -7.96 1.02 6.67
C SER A 456 -6.92 0.02 7.19
N ASN A 457 -7.29 -0.88 8.11
CA ASN A 457 -6.42 -1.91 8.66
C ASN A 457 -7.10 -3.26 8.47
N ALA A 458 -6.77 -3.89 7.36
CA ALA A 458 -7.36 -5.14 6.94
C ALA A 458 -6.28 -6.01 6.33
N SER A 459 -6.20 -7.26 6.79
CA SER A 459 -5.38 -8.25 6.14
C SER A 459 -6.03 -9.62 6.18
N ILE A 460 -5.94 -10.35 5.07
CA ILE A 460 -6.27 -11.77 5.03
C ILE A 460 -5.29 -12.45 4.11
N THR A 461 -4.56 -13.44 4.64
CA THR A 461 -3.58 -14.24 3.91
C THR A 461 -4.01 -15.71 3.93
N LEU A 462 -3.99 -16.39 2.79
CA LEU A 462 -4.30 -17.82 2.62
C LEU A 462 -3.42 -18.41 1.53
N GLY A 463 -3.18 -19.73 1.54
CA GLY A 463 -2.40 -20.33 0.46
C GLY A 463 -2.31 -21.84 0.50
N MET A 464 -2.10 -22.44 -0.68
CA MET A 464 -2.16 -23.88 -0.94
C MET A 464 -0.95 -24.35 -1.76
N ASN A 465 -0.20 -25.32 -1.24
CA ASN A 465 1.05 -25.80 -1.83
C ASN A 465 1.09 -27.34 -1.84
N ILE A 466 1.79 -27.92 -2.80
CA ILE A 466 2.15 -29.35 -2.80
C ILE A 466 3.53 -29.47 -2.14
N ALA A 467 3.68 -30.34 -1.13
CA ALA A 467 4.90 -30.44 -0.32
C ALA A 467 5.35 -31.89 -0.08
N TRP A 468 6.66 -32.14 0.09
CA TRP A 468 7.23 -33.50 0.19
C TRP A 468 8.44 -33.62 1.14
#